data_AF-A0A946GC14-F1
#
_entry.id   AF-A0A946GC14-F1
#
_cell.length_a   1.000
_cell.length_b   1.000
_cell.length_c   1.000
_cell.angle_alpha   90.00
_cell.angle_beta   90.00
_cell.angle_gamma   90.00
#
_symmetry.space_group_name_H-M   'P 1'
#
loop_
_entity.id
_entity.type
_entity.pdbx_description
1 polymer ?
#
loop_
_entity_poly.entity_id
_entity_poly.type
_entity_poly.pdbx_seq_one_letter_code
_entity_poly.pdbx_strand_id
1 'polypeptide(L)'
;MGPNPNLEMIHISLDRVENDALKWAKSFKQPWPIMLQKDTNQNKLVTPYNVRGVPTYILVDREGKEVARGKAAALAAAKKDEA
;
A
#
# COMPACT_ATOMS: atom_id res chain seq x y z
N MET A 1 2.77 16.69 6.71
CA MET A 1 2.11 15.57 7.41
C MET A 1 3.15 15.02 8.36
N GLY A 2 3.00 15.29 9.66
CA GLY A 2 3.83 14.63 10.67
C GLY A 2 3.48 13.14 10.74
N PRO A 3 4.22 12.32 11.51
CA PRO A 3 3.87 10.92 11.69
C PRO A 3 2.51 10.83 12.40
N ASN A 4 1.54 10.18 11.75
CA ASN A 4 0.26 9.83 12.36
C ASN A 4 0.41 8.42 12.96
N PRO A 5 0.34 8.25 14.28
CA PRO A 5 0.54 6.95 14.92
C PRO A 5 -0.57 5.93 14.58
N ASN A 6 -1.69 6.38 14.02
CA ASN A 6 -2.82 5.54 13.62
C ASN A 6 -2.81 5.17 12.14
N LEU A 7 -1.86 5.68 11.34
CA LEU A 7 -1.82 5.50 9.90
C LEU A 7 -0.42 5.09 9.44
N GLU A 8 -0.34 3.99 8.70
CA GLU A 8 0.88 3.55 8.02
C GLU A 8 0.60 3.41 6.52
N MET A 9 1.56 3.82 5.70
CA MET A 9 1.52 3.52 4.28
C MET A 9 2.42 2.31 4.02
N ILE A 10 1.93 1.31 3.31
CA ILE A 10 2.74 0.14 2.95
C ILE A 10 2.66 -0.03 1.44
N HIS A 11 3.81 -0.07 0.78
CA HIS A 11 3.86 -0.41 -0.63
C HIS A 11 3.90 -1.93 -0.78
N ILE A 12 2.98 -2.48 -1.57
CA ILE A 12 2.99 -3.90 -1.96
C ILE A 12 3.41 -3.96 -3.43
N SER A 13 4.60 -4.49 -3.70
CA SER A 13 5.05 -4.70 -5.07
C SER A 13 4.30 -5.89 -5.68
N LEU A 14 3.83 -5.70 -6.92
CA LEU A 14 3.26 -6.76 -7.75
C LEU A 14 4.24 -7.24 -8.83
N ASP A 15 5.51 -6.83 -8.74
CA ASP A 15 6.57 -7.26 -9.64
C ASP A 15 6.89 -8.73 -9.39
N ARG A 16 6.87 -9.53 -10.46
CA ARG A 16 7.13 -10.98 -10.41
C ARG A 16 8.62 -11.32 -10.43
N VAL A 17 9.45 -10.40 -10.88
CA VAL A 17 10.90 -10.56 -10.96
C VAL A 17 11.53 -9.85 -9.77
N GLU A 18 11.96 -10.64 -8.78
CA GLU A 18 12.47 -10.13 -7.50
C GLU A 18 13.62 -9.13 -7.67
N ASN A 19 14.57 -9.40 -8.58
CA ASN A 19 15.71 -8.53 -8.79
C ASN A 19 15.30 -7.13 -9.29
N ASP A 20 14.31 -7.07 -10.18
CA ASP A 20 13.80 -5.80 -10.71
C ASP A 20 13.01 -5.05 -9.64
N ALA A 21 12.18 -5.77 -8.86
CA ALA A 21 11.45 -5.25 -7.72
C ALA A 21 12.39 -4.63 -6.67
N LEU A 22 13.44 -5.35 -6.29
CA LEU A 22 14.47 -4.89 -5.35
C LEU A 22 15.23 -3.68 -5.88
N LYS A 23 15.61 -3.69 -7.16
CA LYS A 23 16.31 -2.57 -7.80
C LYS A 23 15.44 -1.33 -7.80
N TRP A 24 14.17 -1.47 -8.15
CA TRP A 24 13.19 -0.39 -8.11
C TRP A 24 12.98 0.13 -6.69
N ALA A 25 12.71 -0.75 -5.72
CA ALA A 25 12.49 -0.39 -4.32
C ALA A 25 13.66 0.41 -3.73
N LYS A 26 14.90 -0.04 -3.97
CA LYS A 26 16.12 0.68 -3.57
C LYS A 26 16.25 2.06 -4.22
N SER A 27 15.83 2.18 -5.48
CA SER A 27 15.81 3.46 -6.19
C SER A 27 14.73 4.41 -5.69
N PHE A 28 13.63 3.87 -5.14
CA PHE A 28 12.43 4.64 -4.83
C PHE A 28 12.52 5.43 -3.52
N LYS A 29 13.49 5.18 -2.62
CA LYS A 29 13.85 6.00 -1.43
C LYS A 29 12.67 6.63 -0.66
N GLN A 30 11.60 5.87 -0.46
CA GLN A 30 10.45 6.35 0.31
C GLN A 30 10.61 6.04 1.81
N PRO A 31 9.96 6.83 2.70
CA PRO A 31 10.05 6.63 4.14
C PRO A 31 9.21 5.45 4.65
N TRP A 32 8.31 4.90 3.84
CA TRP A 32 7.45 3.78 4.19
C TRP A 32 8.01 2.42 3.77
N PRO A 33 7.59 1.32 4.43
CA PRO A 33 7.98 -0.03 4.05
C PRO A 33 7.50 -0.42 2.65
N ILE A 34 8.33 -1.23 1.98
CA ILE A 34 8.02 -1.86 0.69
C ILE A 34 8.08 -3.38 0.90
N MET A 35 6.97 -4.07 0.69
CA MET A 35 6.91 -5.53 0.70
C MET A 35 7.01 -6.06 -0.73
N LEU A 36 7.98 -6.94 -0.97
CA LEU A 36 8.13 -7.63 -2.25
C LEU A 36 7.08 -8.73 -2.38
N GLN A 37 6.74 -9.11 -3.61
CA GLN A 37 5.71 -10.12 -3.84
C GLN A 37 5.99 -11.43 -3.07
N LYS A 38 7.25 -11.89 -3.03
CA LYS A 38 7.68 -13.10 -2.31
C LYS A 38 7.45 -13.05 -0.79
N ASP A 39 7.47 -11.84 -0.22
CA ASP A 39 7.35 -11.60 1.22
C ASP A 39 5.89 -11.32 1.62
N THR A 40 4.95 -11.43 0.67
CA THR A 40 3.53 -11.16 0.89
C THR A 40 2.65 -12.39 0.65
N ASN A 41 1.59 -12.51 1.44
CA ASN A 41 0.50 -13.42 1.12
C ASN A 41 -0.50 -12.72 0.19
N GLN A 42 -0.33 -12.93 -1.11
CA GLN A 42 -1.17 -12.30 -2.15
C GLN A 42 -2.67 -12.59 -1.97
N ASN A 43 -3.02 -13.78 -1.49
CA ASN A 43 -4.42 -14.15 -1.23
C ASN A 43 -5.06 -13.39 -0.07
N LYS A 44 -4.25 -12.83 0.83
CA LYS A 44 -4.73 -12.01 1.95
C LYS A 44 -4.60 -10.51 1.70
N LEU A 45 -3.59 -10.09 0.94
CA LEU A 45 -3.22 -8.68 0.81
C LEU A 45 -3.57 -8.05 -0.54
N VAL A 46 -3.84 -8.85 -1.58
CA VAL A 46 -4.07 -8.33 -2.94
C VAL A 46 -5.39 -8.86 -3.51
N THR A 47 -5.59 -10.18 -3.48
CA THR A 47 -6.80 -10.83 -4.00
C THR A 47 -8.10 -10.28 -3.40
N PRO A 48 -8.23 -10.05 -2.07
CA PRO A 48 -9.47 -9.56 -1.48
C PRO A 48 -9.88 -8.18 -1.99
N TYR A 49 -8.91 -7.36 -2.40
CA TYR A 49 -9.13 -6.01 -2.88
C TYR A 49 -9.27 -5.93 -4.41
N ASN A 50 -9.24 -7.06 -5.14
CA ASN A 50 -9.44 -7.12 -6.59
C ASN A 50 -8.66 -6.03 -7.34
N VAL A 51 -7.34 -5.93 -7.09
CA VAL A 51 -6.47 -4.94 -7.73
C VAL A 51 -6.34 -5.28 -9.22
N ARG A 52 -6.77 -4.37 -10.09
CA ARG A 52 -6.81 -4.59 -11.55
C ARG A 52 -5.67 -3.92 -12.34
N GLY A 53 -4.92 -3.04 -11.69
CA GLY A 53 -3.85 -2.29 -12.34
C GLY A 53 -2.98 -1.56 -11.33
N VAL A 54 -1.78 -1.18 -11.77
CA VAL A 54 -0.82 -0.43 -10.96
C VAL A 54 -0.59 0.97 -11.57
N PRO A 55 -0.39 2.02 -10.75
CA PRO A 55 -0.51 2.00 -9.29
C PRO A 55 -1.98 1.99 -8.82
N THR A 56 -2.24 1.32 -7.70
CA THR A 56 -3.53 1.38 -7.00
C THR A 56 -3.28 1.75 -5.53
N TYR A 57 -4.08 2.68 -5.01
CA TYR A 57 -4.06 3.07 -3.59
C TYR A 57 -5.35 2.60 -2.96
N ILE A 58 -5.27 1.95 -1.81
CA ILE A 58 -6.42 1.49 -1.03
C ILE A 58 -6.15 1.87 0.42
N LEU A 59 -7.10 2.55 1.04
CA LEU A 59 -7.13 2.72 2.49
C LEU A 59 -7.96 1.58 3.07
N VAL A 60 -7.40 0.88 4.04
CA VAL A 60 -8.04 -0.22 4.76
C VAL A 60 -8.10 0.12 6.23
N ASP A 61 -9.18 -0.27 6.91
CA ASP A 61 -9.28 -0.13 8.35
C ASP A 61 -8.56 -1.29 9.09
N ARG A 62 -8.63 -1.28 10.43
CA ARG A 62 -8.00 -2.29 11.29
C ARG A 62 -8.56 -3.71 11.09
N GLU A 63 -9.73 -3.84 10.49
CA GLU A 63 -10.40 -5.12 10.20
C GLU A 63 -10.09 -5.61 8.77
N GLY A 64 -9.35 -4.81 7.98
CA GLY A 64 -9.02 -5.11 6.58
C GLY A 64 -10.14 -4.75 5.61
N LYS A 65 -11.12 -3.96 6.03
CA LYS A 65 -12.18 -3.48 5.13
C LYS A 65 -11.69 -2.26 4.35
N GLU A 66 -11.96 -2.26 3.05
CA GLU A 66 -11.67 -1.13 2.18
C GLU A 66 -12.54 0.08 2.54
N VAL A 67 -11.90 1.17 2.93
CA VAL A 67 -12.53 2.45 3.28
C VAL A 67 -12.57 3.38 2.06
N ALA A 68 -11.50 3.42 1.28
CA ALA A 68 -11.39 4.27 0.11
C ALA A 68 -10.39 3.71 -0.90
N ARG A 69 -10.61 4.01 -2.19
CA ARG A 69 -9.75 3.59 -3.31
C ARG A 69 -9.36 4.77 -4.19
N GLY A 70 -8.14 4.72 -4.71
CA GLY A 70 -7.55 5.75 -5.54
C GLY A 70 -6.80 6.78 -4.70
N LYS A 71 -5.71 7.31 -5.26
CA LYS A 71 -4.76 8.16 -4.53
C LYS A 71 -5.43 9.34 -3.81
N ALA A 72 -6.28 10.09 -4.52
CA ALA A 72 -6.94 11.26 -3.95
C ALA A 72 -7.92 10.88 -2.82
N ALA A 73 -8.78 9.90 -3.05
CA ALA A 73 -9.80 9.50 -2.08
C ALA A 73 -9.18 8.84 -0.84
N ALA A 74 -8.21 7.94 -1.01
CA ALA A 74 -7.52 7.28 0.09
C ALA A 74 -6.78 8.29 0.99
N LEU A 75 -6.04 9.22 0.39
CA LEU A 75 -5.32 10.26 1.16
C LEU A 75 -6.27 11.29 1.80
N ALA A 76 -7.41 11.58 1.17
CA ALA A 76 -8.41 12.47 1.76
C ALA A 76 -9.11 11.82 2.95
N ALA A 77 -9.43 10.53 2.87
CA ALA A 77 -10.01 9.76 3.97
C ALA A 77 -9.01 9.61 5.13
N ALA A 78 -7.75 9.31 4.84
CA ALA A 78 -6.71 9.17 5.85
C ALA A 78 -6.46 10.45 6.68
N LYS A 79 -6.67 11.63 6.09
CA LYS A 79 -6.59 12.92 6.81
C LYS A 79 -7.75 13.18 7.76
N LYS A 80 -8.90 12.53 7.57
CA LYS A 80 -10.08 12.74 8.43
C LYS A 80 -9.98 11.97 9.74
N ASP A 81 -9.22 10.89 9.78
CA ASP A 81 -8.94 10.10 10.99
C ASP A 81 -7.90 10.77 11.92
N GLU A 82 -7.33 11.91 11.52
CA GLU A 82 -6.44 12.74 12.36
C GLU A 82 -7.19 13.78 13.21
N ALA A 83 -8.52 13.90 13.04
CA ALA A 83 -9.37 14.92 13.66
C ALA A 83 -10.10 14.43 14.91
#